data_AF-A0A947VTR1-F1
#
_entry.id   AF-A0A947VTR1-F1
#
_cell.length_a   1.000
_cell.length_b   1.000
_cell.length_c   1.000
_cell.angle_alpha   90.00
_cell.angle_beta   90.00
_cell.angle_gamma   90.00
#
_symmetry.space_group_name_H-M   'P 1'
#
loop_
_entity.id
_entity.type
_entity.pdbx_description
1 polymer ?
#
loop_
_entity_poly.entity_id
_entity_poly.type
_entity_poly.pdbx_seq_one_letter_code
_entity_poly.pdbx_strand_id
1 'polypeptide(L)'
;MKIVIVGPGAMGCLFAGLLSKNPKNEVWLLDKNPERTAVIKKNGIKISGLTKKNTKTKITINPNEIGTANFILIFVKSYDTESAIKSVLPCINKETIILSLQNGLGNIEIIRKYSVNNVFAGITSIGATLVGLGKVKHAGKGATIIGKNIRAKEIAKTFNKTGIVIKIN
;
A
#
# COMPACT_ATOMS: atom_id res chain seq x y z
N MET A 1 0.45 11.05 -8.97
CA MET A 1 -0.48 9.95 -8.66
C MET A 1 -0.75 9.94 -7.18
N LYS A 2 -2.03 9.88 -6.78
CA LYS A 2 -2.43 9.69 -5.39
C LYS A 2 -2.50 8.21 -5.07
N ILE A 3 -1.74 7.78 -4.07
CA ILE A 3 -1.60 6.37 -3.68
C ILE A 3 -1.98 6.23 -2.21
N VAL A 4 -2.96 5.40 -1.92
CA VAL A 4 -3.40 5.08 -0.56
C VAL A 4 -2.88 3.71 -0.17
N ILE A 5 -2.31 3.62 1.02
CA ILE A 5 -1.79 2.40 1.60
C ILE A 5 -2.58 2.13 2.88
N VAL A 6 -3.39 1.07 2.86
CA VAL A 6 -4.25 0.70 3.99
C VAL A 6 -3.51 -0.29 4.86
N GLY A 7 -3.26 0.11 6.11
CA GLY A 7 -2.50 -0.67 7.08
C GLY A 7 -1.01 -0.33 7.09
N PRO A 8 -0.57 0.63 7.93
CA PRO A 8 0.84 1.02 8.07
C PRO A 8 1.64 0.03 8.95
N GLY A 9 1.53 -1.27 8.65
CA GLY A 9 2.40 -2.31 9.21
C GLY A 9 3.79 -2.30 8.56
N ALA A 10 4.52 -3.42 8.67
CA ALA A 10 5.86 -3.56 8.08
C ALA A 10 5.86 -3.29 6.56
N MET A 11 5.01 -4.00 5.82
CA MET A 11 4.92 -3.90 4.36
C MET A 11 4.33 -2.58 3.91
N GLY A 12 3.24 -2.11 4.55
CA GLY A 12 2.63 -0.82 4.24
C GLY A 12 3.61 0.35 4.41
N CYS A 13 4.35 0.40 5.52
CA CYS A 13 5.37 1.43 5.73
C CYS A 13 6.53 1.34 4.72
N LEU A 14 7.01 0.13 4.40
CA LEU A 14 8.07 -0.06 3.41
C LEU A 14 7.61 0.41 2.03
N PHE A 15 6.44 -0.03 1.57
CA PHE A 15 5.89 0.37 0.27
C PHE A 15 5.63 1.87 0.22
N ALA A 16 5.15 2.48 1.31
CA ALA A 16 4.97 3.92 1.39
C ALA A 16 6.29 4.68 1.16
N GLY A 17 7.35 4.31 1.88
CA GLY A 17 8.64 4.98 1.74
C GLY A 17 9.34 4.70 0.40
N LEU A 18 9.14 3.52 -0.18
CA LEU A 18 9.61 3.21 -1.54
C LEU A 18 8.86 4.04 -2.57
N LEU A 19 7.53 4.01 -2.59
CA LEU A 19 6.69 4.75 -3.54
C LEU A 19 6.90 6.27 -3.44
N SER A 20 7.20 6.78 -2.25
CA SER A 20 7.56 8.19 -2.01
C SER A 20 8.97 8.55 -2.52
N LYS A 21 9.71 7.65 -3.18
CA LYS A 21 10.94 8.02 -3.93
C LYS A 21 10.62 8.78 -5.21
N ASN A 22 9.46 8.58 -5.79
CA ASN A 22 9.02 9.38 -6.93
C ASN A 22 8.28 10.62 -6.40
N PRO A 23 8.78 11.85 -6.62
CA PRO A 23 8.14 13.07 -6.11
C PRO A 23 6.77 13.35 -6.72
N LYS A 24 6.42 12.69 -7.85
CA LYS A 24 5.08 12.78 -8.45
C LYS A 24 4.05 11.92 -7.72
N ASN A 25 4.45 11.12 -6.74
CA ASN A 25 3.55 10.30 -5.95
C ASN A 25 3.14 11.03 -4.67
N GLU A 26 1.85 11.29 -4.54
CA GLU A 26 1.24 11.71 -3.29
C GLU A 26 0.82 10.47 -2.51
N VAL A 27 1.65 10.05 -1.55
CA VAL A 27 1.44 8.82 -0.78
C VAL A 27 0.74 9.13 0.53
N TRP A 28 -0.37 8.44 0.76
CA TRP A 28 -1.17 8.46 1.98
C TRP A 28 -1.15 7.09 2.66
N LEU A 29 -0.98 7.09 3.97
CA LEU A 29 -1.30 5.95 4.82
C LEU A 29 -2.69 6.16 5.43
N LEU A 30 -3.50 5.11 5.39
CA LEU A 30 -4.74 5.04 6.15
C LEU A 30 -4.61 3.94 7.20
N ASP A 31 -4.99 4.28 8.43
CA ASP A 31 -4.97 3.37 9.56
C ASP A 31 -6.23 3.51 10.40
N LYS A 32 -6.57 2.46 11.16
CA LYS A 32 -7.63 2.49 12.17
C LYS A 32 -7.13 2.90 13.56
N ASN A 33 -5.81 2.83 13.79
CA ASN A 33 -5.22 3.09 15.11
C ASN A 33 -4.78 4.57 15.23
N PRO A 34 -5.38 5.37 16.13
CA PRO A 34 -5.07 6.79 16.29
C PRO A 34 -3.68 7.04 16.88
N GLU A 35 -3.23 6.19 17.81
CA GLU A 35 -1.91 6.32 18.45
C GLU A 35 -0.79 6.09 17.43
N ARG A 36 -0.87 4.98 16.67
CA ARG A 36 0.09 4.70 15.59
C ARG A 36 0.07 5.81 14.53
N THR A 37 -1.11 6.32 14.20
CA THR A 37 -1.26 7.45 13.27
C THR A 37 -0.55 8.70 13.79
N ALA A 38 -0.75 9.08 15.06
CA ALA A 38 -0.11 10.25 15.65
C ALA A 38 1.43 10.12 15.65
N VAL A 39 1.95 8.95 16.01
CA VAL A 39 3.41 8.71 16.03
C VAL A 39 4.02 8.79 14.63
N ILE A 40 3.39 8.17 13.63
CA ILE A 40 3.87 8.23 12.24
C ILE A 40 3.69 9.64 11.66
N LYS A 41 2.61 10.35 12.00
CA LYS A 41 2.40 11.74 11.55
C LYS A 41 3.49 12.68 12.05
N LYS A 42 3.91 12.50 13.32
CA LYS A 42 4.98 13.30 13.94
C LYS A 42 6.37 12.94 13.41
N ASN A 43 6.69 11.64 13.34
CA ASN A 43 8.07 11.17 13.12
C ASN A 43 8.35 10.73 11.67
N GLY A 44 7.31 10.53 10.87
CA GLY A 44 7.40 9.90 9.55
C GLY A 44 7.73 8.41 9.63
N ILE A 45 8.21 7.88 8.51
CA ILE A 45 8.63 6.49 8.33
C ILE A 45 10.16 6.44 8.25
N LYS A 46 10.77 5.56 9.05
CA LYS A 46 12.20 5.25 9.03
C LYS A 46 12.42 3.84 8.51
N ILE A 47 13.14 3.72 7.40
CA ILE A 47 13.49 2.46 6.74
C ILE A 47 14.98 2.19 6.94
N SER A 48 15.32 1.00 7.40
CA SER A 48 16.69 0.48 7.56
C SER A 48 16.89 -0.85 6.81
N GLY A 49 18.10 -1.41 6.85
CA GLY A 49 18.44 -2.67 6.18
C GLY A 49 18.86 -2.46 4.72
N LEU A 50 18.27 -3.24 3.81
CA LEU A 50 18.57 -3.20 2.36
C LEU A 50 18.23 -1.87 1.69
N THR A 51 17.46 -1.02 2.36
CA THR A 51 17.20 0.37 1.99
C THR A 51 17.36 1.22 3.24
N LYS A 52 18.01 2.38 3.11
CA LYS A 52 18.09 3.39 4.18
C LYS A 52 17.37 4.64 3.70
N LYS A 53 16.24 4.98 4.34
CA LYS A 53 15.44 6.14 3.95
C LYS A 53 14.56 6.61 5.11
N ASN A 54 14.49 7.92 5.31
CA ASN A 54 13.47 8.55 6.15
C ASN A 54 12.49 9.29 5.25
N THR A 55 11.19 9.16 5.51
CA THR A 55 10.14 9.73 4.67
C THR A 55 9.07 10.37 5.54
N LYS A 56 8.79 11.66 5.32
CA LYS A 56 7.53 12.23 5.80
C LYS A 56 6.42 11.76 4.87
N THR A 57 5.37 11.18 5.43
CA THR A 57 4.23 10.64 4.69
C THR A 57 2.95 11.19 5.29
N LYS A 58 1.97 11.49 4.45
CA LYS A 58 0.63 11.86 4.91
C LYS A 58 -0.01 10.61 5.52
N ILE A 59 -0.57 10.73 6.73
CA ILE A 59 -1.28 9.65 7.39
C ILE A 59 -2.51 10.21 8.10
N THR A 60 -3.61 9.46 8.02
CA THR A 60 -4.87 9.83 8.65
C THR A 60 -5.63 8.59 9.10
N ILE A 61 -6.61 8.80 9.98
CA ILE A 61 -7.66 7.83 10.32
C ILE A 61 -8.96 8.13 9.57
N ASN A 62 -9.06 9.28 8.89
CA ASN A 62 -10.25 9.73 8.19
C ASN A 62 -10.03 9.66 6.67
N PRO A 63 -10.64 8.70 5.96
CA PRO A 63 -10.46 8.54 4.52
C PRO A 63 -10.94 9.76 3.70
N ASN A 64 -11.85 10.57 4.24
CA ASN A 64 -12.36 11.76 3.54
C ASN A 64 -11.30 12.85 3.37
N GLU A 65 -10.27 12.88 4.21
CA GLU A 65 -9.14 13.81 4.07
C GLU A 65 -8.26 13.49 2.84
N ILE A 66 -8.34 12.26 2.34
CA ILE A 66 -7.52 11.77 1.24
C ILE A 66 -8.16 12.13 -0.10
N GLY A 67 -9.48 11.97 -0.20
CA GLY A 67 -10.23 12.02 -1.45
C GLY A 67 -9.90 10.85 -2.41
N THR A 68 -10.32 10.99 -3.66
CA THR A 68 -10.18 9.92 -4.67
C THR A 68 -8.72 9.56 -4.98
N ALA A 69 -8.43 8.26 -4.97
CA ALA A 69 -7.10 7.70 -5.20
C ALA A 69 -6.96 7.09 -6.61
N ASN A 70 -5.74 7.17 -7.17
CA ASN A 70 -5.39 6.41 -8.37
C ASN A 70 -5.11 4.95 -8.03
N PHE A 71 -4.40 4.71 -6.92
CA PHE A 71 -4.04 3.39 -6.43
C PHE A 71 -4.40 3.23 -4.96
N ILE A 72 -4.93 2.06 -4.59
CA ILE A 72 -5.12 1.64 -3.20
C ILE A 72 -4.39 0.31 -3.01
N LEU A 73 -3.49 0.24 -2.04
CA LEU A 73 -2.77 -0.98 -1.67
C LEU A 73 -3.29 -1.48 -0.31
N ILE A 74 -3.70 -2.74 -0.26
CA ILE A 74 -4.19 -3.37 0.98
C ILE A 74 -3.06 -4.19 1.61
N PHE A 75 -2.62 -3.79 2.81
CA PHE A 75 -1.55 -4.46 3.58
C PHE A 75 -1.97 -4.85 5.01
N VAL A 76 -3.26 -4.84 5.29
CA VAL A 76 -3.81 -5.37 6.54
C VAL A 76 -3.71 -6.89 6.59
N LYS A 77 -3.93 -7.48 7.76
CA LYS A 77 -4.07 -8.93 7.91
C LYS A 77 -5.39 -9.40 7.28
N SER A 78 -5.46 -10.65 6.82
CA SER A 78 -6.60 -11.14 6.01
C SER A 78 -7.95 -11.06 6.74
N TYR A 79 -7.97 -11.21 8.06
CA TYR A 79 -9.16 -11.03 8.89
C TYR A 79 -9.65 -9.57 8.99
N ASP A 80 -8.81 -8.60 8.62
CA ASP A 80 -9.15 -7.17 8.57
C ASP A 80 -9.51 -6.70 7.15
N THR A 81 -9.48 -7.56 6.13
CA THR A 81 -9.63 -7.15 4.72
C THR A 81 -10.96 -6.45 4.45
N GLU A 82 -12.07 -6.97 5.00
CA GLU A 82 -13.39 -6.39 4.77
C GLU A 82 -13.54 -5.00 5.43
N SER A 83 -13.08 -4.86 6.67
CA SER A 83 -13.12 -3.55 7.35
C SER A 83 -12.20 -2.55 6.67
N ALA A 84 -11.04 -2.99 6.18
CA ALA A 84 -10.10 -2.16 5.43
C ALA A 84 -10.69 -1.64 4.12
N ILE A 85 -11.30 -2.49 3.29
CA ILE A 85 -11.90 -2.01 2.02
C ILE A 85 -13.10 -1.08 2.27
N LYS A 86 -13.94 -1.36 3.27
CA LYS A 86 -15.03 -0.46 3.68
C LYS A 86 -14.51 0.91 4.08
N SER A 87 -13.40 0.96 4.80
CA SER A 87 -12.81 2.22 5.26
C SER A 87 -12.31 3.13 4.12
N VAL A 88 -12.00 2.58 2.93
CA VAL A 88 -11.51 3.36 1.79
C VAL A 88 -12.53 3.59 0.69
N LEU A 89 -13.81 3.24 0.90
CA LEU A 89 -14.88 3.52 -0.07
C LEU A 89 -14.90 4.99 -0.55
N PRO A 90 -14.70 6.01 0.32
CA PRO A 90 -14.66 7.40 -0.12
C PRO A 90 -13.49 7.73 -1.06
N CYS A 91 -12.47 6.87 -1.12
CA CYS A 91 -11.29 7.05 -1.98
C CYS A 91 -11.42 6.33 -3.33
N ILE A 92 -12.52 5.59 -3.57
CA ILE A 92 -12.68 4.73 -4.75
C ILE A 92 -13.57 5.42 -5.79
N ASN A 93 -13.11 5.43 -7.04
CA ASN A 93 -13.93 5.70 -8.21
C ASN A 93 -13.75 4.59 -9.27
N LYS A 94 -14.41 4.75 -10.43
CA LYS A 94 -14.33 3.79 -11.55
C LYS A 94 -12.92 3.55 -12.11
N GLU A 95 -11.99 4.47 -11.85
CA GLU A 95 -10.61 4.44 -12.35
C GLU A 95 -9.60 3.99 -11.29
N THR A 96 -9.99 3.93 -10.02
CA THR A 96 -9.12 3.49 -8.93
C THR A 96 -8.69 2.04 -9.14
N ILE A 97 -7.38 1.79 -9.08
CA ILE A 97 -6.80 0.45 -9.08
C ILE A 97 -6.59 0.01 -7.63
N ILE A 98 -7.12 -1.16 -7.26
CA ILE A 98 -6.90 -1.77 -5.95
C ILE A 98 -5.94 -2.94 -6.11
N LEU A 99 -4.85 -2.94 -5.36
CA LEU A 99 -3.86 -4.02 -5.34
C LEU A 99 -3.78 -4.62 -3.95
N SER A 100 -4.11 -5.90 -3.82
CA SER A 100 -3.82 -6.68 -2.62
C SER A 100 -2.56 -7.52 -2.84
N LEU A 101 -1.60 -7.37 -1.94
CA LEU A 101 -0.40 -8.21 -1.82
C LEU A 101 -0.45 -9.05 -0.53
N GLN A 102 -1.65 -9.29 -0.02
CA GLN A 102 -1.87 -10.05 1.20
C GLN A 102 -1.65 -11.54 0.94
N ASN A 103 -1.11 -12.23 1.94
CA ASN A 103 -1.07 -13.68 1.92
C ASN A 103 -2.47 -14.26 2.22
N GLY A 104 -2.75 -15.43 1.67
CA GLY A 104 -3.99 -16.19 1.91
C GLY A 104 -5.06 -15.99 0.85
N LEU A 105 -6.03 -16.92 0.85
CA LEU A 105 -7.16 -16.97 -0.08
C LEU A 105 -8.35 -16.17 0.47
N GLY A 106 -9.29 -15.76 -0.40
CA GLY A 106 -10.53 -15.08 0.00
C GLY A 106 -10.45 -13.54 0.05
N ASN A 107 -9.23 -12.96 0.11
CA ASN A 107 -9.05 -11.51 0.20
C ASN A 107 -9.61 -10.78 -1.02
N ILE A 108 -9.39 -11.33 -2.22
CA ILE A 108 -9.78 -10.70 -3.48
C ILE A 108 -11.29 -10.75 -3.66
N GLU A 109 -11.90 -11.86 -3.28
CA GLU A 109 -13.34 -12.09 -3.28
C GLU A 109 -14.03 -11.10 -2.35
N ILE A 110 -13.47 -10.86 -1.15
CA ILE A 110 -13.96 -9.84 -0.23
C ILE A 110 -13.87 -8.44 -0.85
N ILE A 111 -12.72 -8.07 -1.41
CA ILE A 111 -12.52 -6.74 -2.02
C ILE A 111 -13.49 -6.52 -3.19
N ARG A 112 -13.72 -7.55 -4.00
CA ARG A 112 -14.61 -7.50 -5.18
C ARG A 112 -16.07 -7.23 -4.86
N LYS A 113 -16.52 -7.49 -3.63
CA LYS A 113 -17.87 -7.10 -3.17
C LYS A 113 -18.07 -5.58 -3.15
N TYR A 114 -16.98 -4.82 -3.05
CA TYR A 114 -17.00 -3.36 -2.88
C TYR A 114 -16.42 -2.60 -4.07
N SER A 115 -15.63 -3.26 -4.91
CA SER A 115 -15.10 -2.70 -6.15
C SER A 115 -14.89 -3.81 -7.16
N VAL A 116 -15.70 -3.79 -8.22
CA VAL A 116 -15.70 -4.89 -9.21
C VAL A 116 -14.57 -4.72 -10.23
N ASN A 117 -14.34 -3.48 -10.66
CA ASN A 117 -13.41 -3.14 -11.72
C ASN A 117 -12.03 -2.79 -11.11
N ASN A 118 -10.95 -3.27 -11.73
CA ASN A 118 -9.56 -2.94 -11.38
C ASN A 118 -9.05 -3.47 -10.02
N VAL A 119 -9.53 -4.63 -9.58
CA VAL A 119 -8.95 -5.34 -8.42
C VAL A 119 -7.88 -6.33 -8.88
N PHE A 120 -6.67 -6.17 -8.34
CA PHE A 120 -5.50 -6.96 -8.64
C PHE A 120 -5.07 -7.76 -7.42
N ALA A 121 -4.82 -9.04 -7.66
CA ALA A 121 -4.06 -9.88 -6.77
C ALA A 121 -2.59 -9.86 -7.17
N GLY A 122 -1.71 -9.89 -6.18
CA GLY A 122 -0.30 -10.13 -6.40
C GLY A 122 0.37 -10.78 -5.21
N ILE A 123 1.56 -11.28 -5.45
CA ILE A 123 2.48 -11.80 -4.43
C ILE A 123 3.74 -10.96 -4.46
N THR A 124 4.39 -10.79 -3.31
CA THR A 124 5.66 -10.07 -3.25
C THR A 124 6.71 -10.87 -2.51
N SER A 125 7.89 -10.95 -3.10
CA SER A 125 9.09 -11.50 -2.45
C SER A 125 9.89 -10.42 -1.70
N ILE A 126 9.35 -9.20 -1.59
CA ILE A 126 9.92 -8.15 -0.74
C ILE A 126 9.60 -8.51 0.73
N GLY A 127 10.62 -8.50 1.58
CA GLY A 127 10.49 -8.78 3.01
C GLY A 127 10.67 -7.51 3.84
N ALA A 128 9.81 -7.32 4.84
CA ALA A 128 9.92 -6.22 5.81
C ALA A 128 9.63 -6.69 7.23
N THR A 129 10.38 -6.17 8.20
CA THR A 129 10.14 -6.37 9.63
C THR A 129 9.75 -5.05 10.27
N LEU A 130 8.65 -5.03 11.03
CA LEU A 130 8.28 -3.89 11.86
C LEU A 130 9.16 -3.90 13.11
N VAL A 131 9.95 -2.85 13.31
CA VAL A 131 10.85 -2.71 14.47
C VAL A 131 10.38 -1.62 15.44
N GLY A 132 9.25 -0.97 15.12
CA GLY A 132 8.59 0.05 15.92
C GLY A 132 7.56 0.82 15.10
N LEU A 133 6.79 1.70 15.74
CA LEU A 133 5.80 2.53 15.05
C LEU A 133 6.48 3.42 14.01
N GLY A 134 6.12 3.23 12.74
CA GLY A 134 6.77 3.91 11.60
C GLY A 134 8.21 3.49 11.33
N LYS A 135 8.75 2.47 12.02
CA LYS A 135 10.14 2.01 11.86
C LYS A 135 10.15 0.60 11.28
N VAL A 136 10.75 0.44 10.10
CA VAL A 136 10.79 -0.84 9.40
C VAL A 136 12.19 -1.19 8.92
N LYS A 137 12.55 -2.47 8.99
CA LYS A 137 13.75 -3.02 8.37
C LYS A 137 13.35 -3.70 7.05
N HIS A 138 13.87 -3.19 5.93
CA HIS A 138 13.79 -3.86 4.64
C HIS A 138 14.73 -5.07 4.67
N ALA A 139 14.14 -6.26 4.78
CA ALA A 139 14.82 -7.51 5.11
C ALA A 139 15.01 -8.45 3.91
N GLY A 140 14.21 -8.32 2.84
CA GLY A 140 14.34 -9.16 1.65
C GLY A 140 14.01 -8.39 0.38
N LYS A 141 14.75 -8.67 -0.70
CA LYS A 141 14.50 -8.15 -2.05
C LYS A 141 13.90 -9.25 -2.91
N GLY A 142 13.03 -8.86 -3.83
CA GLY A 142 12.51 -9.74 -4.85
C GLY A 142 11.46 -9.04 -5.69
N ALA A 143 10.89 -9.78 -6.64
CA ALA A 143 9.83 -9.26 -7.48
C ALA A 143 8.47 -9.28 -6.76
N THR A 144 7.61 -8.37 -7.16
CA THR A 144 6.16 -8.45 -6.95
C THR A 144 5.53 -8.93 -8.25
N ILE A 145 4.83 -10.04 -8.21
CA ILE A 145 4.13 -10.61 -9.36
C ILE A 145 2.66 -10.27 -9.23
N ILE A 146 2.05 -9.71 -10.27
CA ILE A 146 0.62 -9.37 -10.32
C ILE A 146 -0.07 -10.07 -11.48
N GLY A 147 -1.38 -10.34 -11.34
CA GLY A 147 -2.17 -10.96 -12.40
C GLY A 147 -2.30 -10.10 -13.67
N LYS A 148 -2.42 -10.77 -14.83
CA LYS A 148 -2.62 -10.12 -16.13
C LYS A 148 -3.93 -9.32 -16.18
N ASN A 149 -3.83 -8.07 -16.59
CA ASN A 149 -4.97 -7.22 -16.90
C ASN A 149 -4.50 -6.08 -17.81
N ILE A 150 -5.41 -5.47 -18.57
CA ILE A 150 -5.09 -4.32 -19.45
C ILE A 150 -4.42 -3.17 -18.68
N ARG A 151 -4.75 -2.98 -17.40
CA ARG A 151 -4.17 -1.93 -16.55
C ARG A 151 -2.96 -2.37 -15.71
N ALA A 152 -2.53 -3.64 -15.78
CA ALA A 152 -1.35 -4.12 -15.05
C ALA A 152 -0.07 -3.33 -15.40
N LYS A 153 0.03 -2.89 -16.67
CA LYS A 153 1.14 -2.04 -17.15
C LYS A 153 1.21 -0.68 -16.45
N GLU A 154 0.07 -0.14 -16.00
CA GLU A 154 0.00 1.12 -15.26
C GLU A 154 0.66 1.00 -13.88
N ILE A 155 0.38 -0.12 -13.19
CA ILE A 155 1.02 -0.46 -11.91
C ILE A 155 2.53 -0.60 -12.11
N ALA A 156 2.96 -1.40 -13.09
CA ALA A 156 4.38 -1.62 -13.36
C ALA A 156 5.13 -0.32 -13.69
N LYS A 157 4.57 0.53 -14.57
CA LYS A 157 5.15 1.82 -14.94
C LYS A 157 5.33 2.75 -13.73
N THR A 158 4.38 2.74 -12.81
CA THR A 158 4.40 3.60 -11.62
C THR A 158 5.35 3.07 -10.55
N PHE A 159 5.35 1.77 -10.30
CA PHE A 159 6.01 1.17 -9.13
C PHE A 159 7.48 0.83 -9.43
N ASN A 160 7.82 0.42 -10.66
CA ASN A 160 9.21 0.06 -11.03
C ASN A 160 10.19 1.22 -10.84
N LYS A 161 9.73 2.46 -11.03
CA LYS A 161 10.52 3.69 -10.82
C LYS A 161 10.86 3.97 -9.35
N THR A 162 10.35 3.16 -8.42
CA THR A 162 10.45 3.37 -6.98
C THR A 162 11.23 2.26 -6.26
N GLY A 163 11.81 1.33 -7.03
CA GLY A 163 12.53 0.16 -6.51
C GLY A 163 11.63 -1.01 -6.13
N ILE A 164 10.35 -0.99 -6.52
CA ILE A 164 9.44 -2.12 -6.42
C ILE A 164 9.34 -2.75 -7.81
N VAL A 165 9.96 -3.91 -8.01
CA VAL A 165 9.99 -4.59 -9.31
C VAL A 165 8.68 -5.35 -9.52
N ILE A 166 7.83 -4.87 -10.41
CA ILE A 166 6.60 -5.52 -10.85
C ILE A 166 6.87 -6.42 -12.05
N LYS A 167 6.44 -7.68 -11.94
CA LYS A 167 6.29 -8.64 -13.05
C LYS A 167 4.81 -8.93 -13.27
N ILE A 168 4.38 -9.03 -14.52
CA ILE A 168 3.00 -9.36 -14.89
C ILE A 168 3.00 -10.82 -15.32
N ASN A 169 2.17 -11.64 -14.68
CA ASN A 169 1.95 -13.04 -15.07
C ASN A 169 1.08 -13.13 -16.32
#